data_AF-A0A420D519-F1
#
_entry.id   AF-A0A420D519-F1
#
_cell.length_a   1.000
_cell.length_b   1.000
_cell.length_c   1.000
_cell.angle_alpha   90.00
_cell.angle_beta   90.00
_cell.angle_gamma   90.00
#
_symmetry.space_group_name_H-M   'P 1'
#
loop_
_entity.id
_entity.type
_entity.pdbx_description
1 polymer ?
#
loop_
_entity_poly.entity_id
_entity_poly.type
_entity_poly.pdbx_seq_one_letter_code
_entity_poly.pdbx_strand_id
1 'polypeptide(L)' 'MAYRRRKDKDAWHWCKNCSNWPKSDYVEQSSKPTSGELCNECLAKDKAGNCSK' A
#
# COMPACT_ATOMS: atom_id res chain seq x y z
N MET A 1 -9.03 -6.28 -3.65
CA MET A 1 -7.80 -5.85 -2.95
C MET A 1 -7.90 -4.36 -2.74
N ALA A 2 -7.57 -3.85 -1.54
CA ALA A 2 -7.64 -2.42 -1.24
C ALA A 2 -6.22 -1.82 -1.24
N TYR A 3 -6.02 -0.78 -2.03
CA TYR A 3 -4.78 0.01 -2.05
C TYR A 3 -5.01 1.25 -1.21
N ARG A 4 -4.15 1.49 -0.22
CA ARG A 4 -4.18 2.67 0.64
C ARG A 4 -2.94 3.52 0.44
N ARG A 5 -3.11 4.83 0.39
CA ARG A 5 -2.01 5.80 0.34
C ARG A 5 -2.31 6.94 1.29
N ARG A 6 -1.32 7.41 2.04
CA ARG A 6 -1.50 8.61 2.88
C ARG A 6 -1.63 9.85 2.02
N LYS A 7 -2.44 10.83 2.45
CA LYS A 7 -2.53 12.11 1.70
C LYS A 7 -1.20 12.85 1.63
N ASP A 8 -0.35 12.69 2.65
CA ASP A 8 0.99 13.27 2.78
C ASP A 8 2.12 12.47 2.09
N LYS A 9 1.86 11.25 1.61
CA LYS A 9 2.88 10.40 0.97
C LYS A 9 2.45 9.93 -0.41
N ASP A 10 3.42 9.80 -1.31
CA ASP A 10 3.13 9.36 -2.67
C ASP A 10 3.10 7.84 -2.88
N ALA A 11 3.38 7.05 -1.83
CA ALA A 11 3.46 5.60 -1.93
C ALA A 11 2.13 4.89 -1.60
N TRP A 12 1.68 4.01 -2.49
CA TRP A 12 0.56 3.10 -2.30
C TRP A 12 0.97 1.82 -1.57
N HIS A 13 0.15 1.43 -0.62
CA HIS A 13 0.30 0.26 0.22
C HIS A 13 -0.90 -0.67 0.01
N TRP A 14 -0.66 -1.96 -0.19
CA TRP A 14 -1.72 -2.98 -0.25
C TRP A 14 -1.52 -4.10 0.78
N CYS A 15 -0.38 -4.11 1.47
CA CYS A 15 -0.11 -5.05 2.55
C CYS A 15 -0.47 -4.42 3.89
N LYS A 16 -1.51 -4.93 4.55
CA LYS A 16 -1.97 -4.53 5.90
C LYS A 16 -0.89 -4.71 6.97
N ASN A 17 0.02 -5.65 6.76
CA ASN A 17 1.17 -5.88 7.62
C ASN A 17 2.40 -5.03 7.23
N CYS A 18 2.25 -4.04 6.34
CA CYS A 18 3.31 -3.09 6.04
C CYS A 18 3.56 -2.17 7.25
N SER A 19 4.82 -1.90 7.58
CA SER A 19 5.21 -1.01 8.68
C SER A 19 4.70 0.42 8.45
N ASN A 20 4.60 0.81 7.18
CA ASN A 20 4.07 2.10 6.74
C ASN A 20 2.56 2.06 6.41
N TRP A 21 1.88 0.94 6.69
CA TRP A 21 0.45 0.82 6.43
C TRP A 21 -0.32 1.96 7.10
N PRO A 22 -1.08 2.74 6.33
CA PRO A 22 -1.79 3.86 6.90
C PRO A 22 -3.05 3.40 7.63
N LYS A 23 -3.21 3.92 8.86
CA LYS A 23 -4.34 3.64 9.75
C LYS A 23 -5.33 4.80 9.84
N SER A 24 -4.90 6.02 9.51
CA SER A 24 -5.71 7.23 9.41
C SER A 24 -5.20 8.10 8.24
N ASP A 25 -5.99 9.08 7.81
CA ASP A 25 -5.63 10.09 6.79
C ASP A 25 -5.12 9.49 5.46
N TYR A 26 -5.71 8.37 5.07
CA TYR A 26 -5.42 7.71 3.81
C TYR A 26 -6.58 7.78 2.84
N VAL A 27 -6.22 7.71 1.57
CA VAL A 27 -7.12 7.39 0.48
C VAL A 27 -7.05 5.89 0.23
N GLU A 28 -8.20 5.23 0.14
CA GLU A 28 -8.31 3.83 -0.25
C GLU A 28 -8.95 3.74 -1.63
N GLN A 29 -8.45 2.83 -2.46
CA GLN A 29 -9.09 2.47 -3.72
C GLN A 29 -9.03 0.97 -3.97
N SER A 30 -10.03 0.45 -4.67
CA SER A 30 -10.12 -0.98 -5.02
C SER A 30 -9.32 -1.33 -6.28
N SER A 31 -9.04 -0.33 -7.11
CA SER A 31 -8.28 -0.42 -8.36
C SER A 31 -6.78 -0.25 -8.11
N LYS A 32 -5.96 -0.89 -8.95
CA LYS A 32 -4.52 -0.63 -8.94
C LYS A 32 -4.30 0.84 -9.31
N PRO A 33 -3.55 1.61 -8.49
CA PRO A 33 -3.24 2.99 -8.81
C PRO A 33 -2.53 3.08 -10.17
N THR A 34 -3.03 3.97 -11.03
CA THR A 34 -2.38 4.35 -12.29
C THR A 34 -1.33 5.45 -12.10
N SER A 35 -1.40 6.15 -10.97
CA SER A 35 -0.48 7.24 -10.59
C SER A 35 -0.01 7.07 -9.14
N GLY A 36 1.24 7.48 -8.89
CA GLY A 36 1.91 7.39 -7.60
C GLY A 36 2.86 6.20 -7.48
N GLU A 37 3.73 6.25 -6.48
CA GLU A 37 4.73 5.22 -6.22
C GLU A 37 4.10 4.01 -5.54
N LEU A 38 4.66 2.80 -5.73
CA LEU A 38 4.28 1.62 -4.96
C LEU A 38 5.25 1.45 -3.79
N CYS A 39 4.76 1.12 -2.61
CA CYS A 39 5.63 0.90 -1.47
C CYS A 39 6.56 -0.30 -1.72
N ASN A 40 7.88 -0.05 -1.70
CA ASN A 40 8.91 -1.09 -1.86
C ASN A 40 8.80 -2.21 -0.81
N GLU A 41 8.37 -1.91 0.42
CA GLU A 41 8.16 -2.94 1.45
C GLU A 41 6.98 -3.85 1.08
N CYS A 42 5.90 -3.29 0.52
CA CYS A 42 4.78 -4.08 0.03
C CYS A 42 5.19 -4.94 -1.19
N LEU A 43 6.01 -4.41 -2.11
CA LEU A 43 6.56 -5.19 -3.23
C LEU A 43 7.41 -6.36 -2.73
N ALA A 44 8.31 -6.11 -1.78
CA ALA A 44 9.16 -7.13 -1.20
C ALA A 44 8.34 -8.22 -0.48
N LYS A 45 7.35 -7.82 0.32
CA LYS A 45 6.45 -8.75 1.03
C LYS A 45 5.56 -9.55 0.10
N ASP A 46 5.03 -8.94 -0.96
CA ASP A 46 4.22 -9.64 -1.95
C ASP A 46 5.07 -10.66 -2.72
N LYS A 47 6.29 -10.28 -3.13
CA LYS A 47 7.26 -11.20 -3.75
C LYS A 47 7.68 -12.34 -2.81
N ALA A 48 7.78 -12.06 -1.51
CA ALA A 48 8.09 -13.06 -0.49
C ALA A 48 6.87 -13.91 -0.05
N GLY A 49 5.66 -13.61 -0.54
CA GLY A 49 4.43 -14.28 -0.10
C GLY A 49 3.99 -13.94 1.33
N ASN A 50 4.57 -12.91 1.94
CA ASN A 50 4.31 -12.45 3.31
C ASN A 50 3.50 -11.14 3.33
N CYS A 51 2.68 -10.88 2.31
CA CYS A 51 1.84 -9.68 2.24
C CYS A 51 0.40 -10.02 2.64
N SER A 52 -0.13 -9.34 3.67
CA SER A 52 -1.52 -9.50 4.09
C SER A 52 -2.43 -8.52 3.33
N LYS A 53 -3.18 -9.01 2.35
CA LYS A 53 -4.05 -8.20 1.46
C LYS A 53 -5.39 -7.83 2.10
#